data_AF-A0A9E0MJ06-F1
#
_entry.id   AF-A0A9E0MJ06-F1
#
_cell.length_a   1.000
_cell.length_b   1.000
_cell.length_c   1.000
_cell.angle_alpha   90.00
_cell.angle_beta   90.00
_cell.angle_gamma   90.00
#
_symmetry.space_group_name_H-M   'P 1'
#
loop_
_entity.id
_entity.type
_entity.pdbx_description
1 polymer ?
#
loop_
_entity_poly.entity_id
_entity_poly.type
_entity_poly.pdbx_seq_one_letter_code
_entity_poly.pdbx_strand_id
1 'polypeptide(L)'
;MSKRRVLAISSNLDQLRRIVGNLERAGAEVDAVRSLDAIDSEILPHRYVFLDVDEGDVGLVERLVPRLRQKSHAAVVTPKAALAELTSYLRDHRVNHVIVGEELDRGVFVTAQKLLTGDIFGIEKYLPEGTPVQYMRLRDFEGRGKAIDTVLQFAEESKMRRQVRSAIGQVCEELLMNALYDAPVDDDGKQVFAEVDPHDRTRSRSPRPVSIRYAATESQFAIAVRDRFGRLAKNTILAYIEKCLHSPVQIDRKTYGAGLGLYLVANAAASYLVNVAYGIATEVVCTFDRGAKAPLRLVGMFVHPGQAELLREGPTPETAAGRGPEPEAPEALELEADPSV
;
A
#
# COMPACT_ATOMS: atom_id res chain seq x y z
N MET A 1 25.16 -8.45 -15.29
CA MET A 1 25.13 -7.12 -14.65
C MET A 1 25.14 -7.29 -13.14
N SER A 2 25.83 -6.39 -12.42
CA SER A 2 25.81 -6.31 -10.95
C SER A 2 24.36 -6.18 -10.44
N LYS A 3 24.01 -6.86 -9.34
CA LYS A 3 22.70 -6.68 -8.67
C LYS A 3 22.49 -5.26 -8.14
N ARG A 4 23.56 -4.46 -8.09
CA ARG A 4 23.56 -3.07 -7.60
C ARG A 4 23.44 -2.03 -8.71
N ARG A 5 23.40 -2.46 -9.98
CA ARG A 5 23.29 -1.53 -11.11
C ARG A 5 21.83 -1.12 -11.33
N VAL A 6 21.55 0.16 -11.24
CA VAL A 6 20.22 0.77 -11.30
C VAL A 6 20.17 1.76 -12.47
N LEU A 7 19.06 1.79 -13.20
CA LEU A 7 18.83 2.76 -14.26
C LEU A 7 18.05 3.96 -13.72
N ALA A 8 18.54 5.17 -13.93
CA ALA A 8 17.82 6.42 -13.68
C ALA A 8 17.51 7.12 -15.01
N ILE A 9 16.25 7.49 -15.21
CA ILE A 9 15.76 8.11 -16.44
C ILE A 9 15.05 9.40 -16.07
N SER A 10 15.50 10.53 -16.62
CA SER A 10 14.79 11.81 -16.47
C SER A 10 15.21 12.79 -17.56
N SER A 11 14.24 13.44 -18.21
CA SER A 11 14.49 14.52 -19.17
C SER A 11 15.01 15.78 -18.47
N ASN A 12 14.68 15.97 -17.19
CA ASN A 12 15.07 17.07 -16.33
C ASN A 12 16.41 16.78 -15.64
N LEU A 13 17.43 17.57 -15.96
CA LEU A 13 18.79 17.34 -15.47
C LEU A 13 18.91 17.46 -13.94
N ASP A 14 18.13 18.35 -13.31
CA ASP A 14 18.19 18.55 -11.87
C ASP A 14 17.48 17.42 -11.12
N GLN A 15 16.34 16.95 -11.63
CA GLN A 15 15.68 15.74 -11.10
C GLN A 15 16.56 14.51 -11.28
N LEU A 16 17.18 14.34 -12.45
CA LEU A 16 18.12 13.24 -12.71
C LEU A 16 19.25 13.23 -11.68
N ARG A 17 19.88 14.38 -11.41
CA ARG A 17 20.95 14.51 -10.41
C ARG A 17 20.48 14.13 -9.01
N ARG A 18 19.29 14.57 -8.60
CA ARG A 18 18.72 14.22 -7.29
C ARG A 18 18.44 12.72 -7.18
N ILE A 19 17.86 12.11 -8.22
CA ILE A 19 17.61 10.66 -8.26
C ILE A 19 18.96 9.92 -8.15
N VAL A 20 19.93 10.24 -9.01
CA VAL A 20 21.26 9.62 -9.02
C VAL A 20 21.93 9.73 -7.64
N GLY A 21 22.00 10.92 -7.06
CA GLY A 21 22.66 11.14 -5.78
C GLY A 21 22.03 10.32 -4.64
N ASN A 22 20.70 10.16 -4.62
CA ASN A 22 20.03 9.33 -3.62
C ASN A 22 20.22 7.83 -3.87
N LEU A 23 20.29 7.39 -5.12
CA LEU A 23 20.62 6.00 -5.47
C LEU A 23 22.05 5.63 -5.08
N GLU A 24 23.02 6.49 -5.38
CA GLU A 24 24.43 6.30 -4.99
C GLU A 24 24.59 6.29 -3.47
N ARG A 25 23.90 7.20 -2.76
CA ARG A 25 23.84 7.21 -1.30
C ARG A 25 23.28 5.91 -0.72
N ALA A 26 22.34 5.27 -1.43
CA ALA A 26 21.81 3.95 -1.07
C ALA A 26 22.74 2.77 -1.46
N GLY A 27 23.89 3.05 -2.09
CA GLY A 27 24.89 2.05 -2.49
C GLY A 27 24.70 1.46 -3.88
N ALA A 28 23.95 2.13 -4.76
CA ALA A 28 23.78 1.74 -6.16
C ALA A 28 24.96 2.17 -7.05
N GLU A 29 25.23 1.37 -8.10
CA GLU A 29 25.91 1.85 -9.30
C GLU A 29 24.83 2.36 -10.27
N VAL A 30 24.92 3.60 -10.74
CA VAL A 30 23.82 4.21 -11.51
C VAL A 30 24.21 4.40 -12.97
N ASP A 31 23.40 3.82 -13.87
CA ASP A 31 23.37 4.23 -15.28
C ASP A 31 22.30 5.31 -15.42
N ALA A 32 22.70 6.51 -15.83
CA ALA A 32 21.80 7.66 -15.94
C ALA A 32 21.59 8.05 -17.41
N VAL A 33 20.34 8.18 -17.84
CA VAL A 33 19.99 8.61 -19.20
C VAL A 33 18.92 9.69 -19.17
N ARG A 34 18.88 10.50 -20.23
CA ARG A 34 17.94 11.62 -20.33
C ARG A 34 16.59 11.27 -20.97
N SER A 35 16.50 10.13 -21.62
CA SER A 35 15.26 9.65 -22.23
C SER A 35 15.31 8.13 -22.41
N LEU A 36 14.14 7.51 -22.54
CA LEU A 36 14.05 6.11 -22.94
C LEU A 36 14.64 5.88 -24.33
N ASP A 37 14.50 6.85 -25.24
CA ASP A 37 14.97 6.74 -26.62
C ASP A 37 16.49 6.75 -26.74
N ALA A 38 17.21 7.23 -25.71
CA ALA A 38 18.66 7.18 -25.64
C ALA A 38 19.21 5.77 -25.31
N ILE A 39 18.33 4.78 -25.10
CA ILE A 39 18.71 3.41 -24.79
C ILE A 39 18.45 2.55 -26.03
N ASP A 40 19.52 2.06 -26.67
CA ASP A 40 19.41 1.26 -27.90
C ASP A 40 18.77 -0.12 -27.69
N SER A 41 18.85 -0.66 -26.47
CA SER A 41 18.37 -2.02 -26.16
C SER A 41 16.85 -2.06 -26.05
N GLU A 42 16.16 -2.88 -26.84
CA GLU A 42 14.71 -3.08 -26.73
C GLU A 42 14.30 -3.51 -25.32
N ILE A 43 15.06 -4.43 -24.71
CA ILE A 43 14.84 -4.91 -23.34
C ILE A 43 15.91 -4.34 -22.42
N LEU A 44 15.48 -3.72 -21.33
CA LEU A 44 16.37 -3.14 -20.32
C LEU A 44 16.98 -4.27 -19.48
N PRO A 45 18.33 -4.36 -19.40
CA PRO A 45 18.99 -5.40 -18.61
C PRO A 45 18.88 -5.17 -17.10
N HIS A 46 18.53 -3.94 -16.67
CA HIS A 46 18.48 -3.49 -15.29
C HIS A 46 17.35 -4.17 -14.50
N ARG A 47 17.68 -4.57 -13.27
CA ARG A 47 16.70 -5.10 -12.32
C ARG A 47 15.87 -3.98 -11.68
N TYR A 48 16.46 -2.81 -11.49
CA TYR A 48 15.82 -1.67 -10.84
C TYR A 48 15.89 -0.46 -11.76
N VAL A 49 14.74 0.22 -11.92
CA VAL A 49 14.59 1.41 -12.77
C VAL A 49 13.88 2.50 -11.98
N PHE A 50 14.40 3.72 -12.03
CA PHE A 50 13.76 4.93 -11.53
C PHE A 50 13.47 5.83 -12.72
N LEU A 51 12.19 6.10 -12.96
CA LEU A 51 11.71 6.89 -14.09
C LEU A 51 11.05 8.16 -13.54
N ASP A 52 11.62 9.30 -13.88
CA ASP A 52 10.99 10.61 -13.71
C ASP A 52 9.99 10.84 -14.85
N VAL A 53 8.77 11.24 -14.49
CA VAL A 53 7.68 11.54 -15.41
C VAL A 53 7.10 12.92 -15.08
N ASP A 54 6.67 13.64 -16.11
CA ASP A 54 5.90 14.87 -15.93
C ASP A 54 4.52 14.55 -15.31
N GLU A 55 3.87 15.56 -14.71
CA GLU A 55 2.55 15.42 -14.09
C GLU A 55 1.53 14.85 -15.10
N GLY A 56 0.93 13.71 -14.77
CA GLY A 56 -0.06 13.03 -15.60
C GLY A 56 0.49 12.21 -16.78
N ASP A 57 1.81 12.15 -17.01
CA ASP A 57 2.38 11.39 -18.14
C ASP A 57 2.45 9.87 -17.86
N VAL A 58 1.29 9.23 -17.92
CA VAL A 58 1.17 7.77 -17.85
C VAL A 58 1.76 7.10 -19.10
N GLY A 59 1.75 7.79 -20.24
CA GLY A 59 2.24 7.27 -21.52
C GLY A 59 3.73 6.94 -21.50
N LEU A 60 4.55 7.70 -20.76
CA LEU A 60 5.97 7.36 -20.59
C LEU A 60 6.17 6.05 -19.81
N VAL A 61 5.31 5.77 -18.81
CA VAL A 61 5.32 4.49 -18.09
C VAL A 61 4.88 3.35 -19.02
N GLU A 62 3.85 3.55 -19.83
CA GLU A 62 3.39 2.57 -20.82
C GLU A 62 4.46 2.24 -21.86
N ARG A 63 5.33 3.19 -22.23
CA ARG A 63 6.50 2.94 -23.08
C ARG A 63 7.64 2.21 -22.37
N LEU A 64 7.83 2.44 -21.06
CA LEU A 64 8.84 1.75 -20.27
C LEU A 64 8.50 0.27 -20.09
N VAL A 65 7.23 -0.03 -19.77
CA VAL A 65 6.76 -1.33 -19.32
C VAL A 65 7.11 -2.51 -20.27
N PRO A 66 6.91 -2.42 -21.60
CA PRO A 66 7.31 -3.47 -22.54
C PRO A 66 8.81 -3.78 -22.53
N ARG A 67 9.63 -2.80 -22.14
CA ARG A 67 11.10 -2.92 -22.09
C ARG A 67 11.60 -3.52 -20.79
N LEU A 68 10.75 -3.66 -19.76
CA LEU A 68 11.13 -4.23 -18.46
C LEU A 68 11.16 -5.77 -18.51
N ARG A 69 12.12 -6.41 -17.85
CA ARG A 69 12.12 -7.87 -17.67
C ARG A 69 11.08 -8.27 -16.62
N GLN A 70 10.67 -9.53 -16.61
CA GLN A 70 9.66 -10.03 -15.65
C GLN A 70 10.05 -9.83 -14.16
N LYS A 71 11.35 -9.79 -13.85
CA LYS A 71 11.86 -9.60 -12.48
C LYS A 71 12.36 -8.17 -12.23
N SER A 72 12.12 -7.25 -13.16
CA SER A 72 12.46 -5.85 -12.98
C SER A 72 11.45 -5.17 -12.06
N HIS A 73 11.92 -4.19 -11.30
CA HIS A 73 11.10 -3.29 -10.53
C HIS A 73 11.35 -1.86 -10.98
N ALA A 74 10.29 -1.12 -11.20
CA ALA A 74 10.31 0.29 -11.54
C ALA A 74 9.70 1.12 -10.41
N ALA A 75 10.27 2.29 -10.18
CA ALA A 75 9.70 3.35 -9.37
C ALA A 75 9.48 4.58 -10.24
N VAL A 76 8.29 5.16 -10.15
CA VAL A 76 7.95 6.42 -10.82
C VAL A 76 8.24 7.56 -9.86
N VAL A 77 8.91 8.58 -10.35
CA VAL A 77 9.11 9.87 -9.68
C VAL A 77 8.32 10.90 -10.47
N THR A 78 7.50 11.70 -9.81
CA THR A 78 6.65 12.70 -10.47
C THR A 78 6.53 13.94 -9.59
N PRO A 79 6.45 15.17 -10.13
CA PRO A 79 6.35 16.36 -9.30
C PRO A 79 5.04 16.41 -8.50
N LYS A 80 3.93 15.91 -9.08
CA LYS A 80 2.58 15.91 -8.50
C LYS A 80 1.79 14.74 -9.07
N ALA A 81 0.87 14.21 -8.28
CA ALA A 81 -0.10 13.23 -8.74
C ALA A 81 -1.33 13.22 -7.82
N ALA A 82 -2.52 13.16 -8.42
CA ALA A 82 -3.75 12.83 -7.71
C ALA A 82 -3.82 11.31 -7.46
N LEU A 83 -4.67 10.87 -6.50
CA LEU A 83 -4.79 9.45 -6.15
C LEU A 83 -5.14 8.55 -7.35
N ALA A 84 -5.98 9.02 -8.28
CA ALA A 84 -6.34 8.28 -9.49
C ALA A 84 -5.15 8.11 -10.47
N GLU A 85 -4.24 9.08 -10.52
CA GLU A 85 -3.03 9.00 -11.34
C GLU A 85 -2.02 8.03 -10.71
N LEU A 86 -1.89 8.07 -9.38
CA LEU A 86 -1.06 7.11 -8.64
C LEU A 86 -1.43 5.66 -8.93
N THR A 87 -2.73 5.34 -8.98
CA THR A 87 -3.20 3.99 -9.35
C THR A 87 -2.87 3.64 -10.80
N SER A 88 -2.98 4.60 -11.72
CA SER A 88 -2.63 4.40 -13.14
C SER A 88 -1.15 4.07 -13.32
N TYR A 89 -0.25 4.79 -12.65
CA TYR A 89 1.19 4.48 -12.68
C TYR A 89 1.51 3.09 -12.14
N LEU A 90 0.78 2.65 -11.11
CA LEU A 90 1.01 1.36 -10.46
C LEU A 90 0.34 0.18 -11.18
N ARG A 91 -0.34 0.35 -12.31
CA ARG A 91 -1.12 -0.72 -12.94
C ARG A 91 -0.29 -1.97 -13.29
N ASP A 92 0.89 -1.80 -13.88
CA ASP A 92 1.77 -2.93 -14.18
C ASP A 92 2.44 -3.46 -12.90
N HIS A 93 2.42 -4.78 -12.69
CA HIS A 93 2.99 -5.42 -11.50
C HIS A 93 4.47 -5.12 -11.25
N ARG A 94 5.24 -4.73 -12.28
CA ARG A 94 6.65 -4.35 -12.20
C ARG A 94 6.85 -2.89 -11.75
N VAL A 95 5.82 -2.04 -11.76
CA VAL A 95 5.91 -0.66 -11.27
C VAL A 95 5.48 -0.62 -9.82
N ASN A 96 6.42 -0.64 -8.89
CA ASN A 96 6.13 -0.94 -7.48
C ASN A 96 5.91 0.29 -6.61
N HIS A 97 6.45 1.45 -7.00
CA HIS A 97 6.44 2.66 -6.18
C HIS A 97 6.15 3.89 -7.04
N VAL A 98 5.48 4.88 -6.44
CA VAL A 98 5.34 6.24 -6.96
C VAL A 98 5.78 7.20 -5.86
N ILE A 99 6.70 8.09 -6.20
CA ILE A 99 7.33 9.07 -5.31
C ILE A 99 6.97 10.45 -5.87
N VAL A 100 6.37 11.30 -5.04
CA VAL A 100 5.76 12.56 -5.49
C VAL A 100 6.43 13.76 -4.84
N GLY A 101 6.82 14.72 -5.67
CA GLY A 101 7.24 16.06 -5.27
C GLY A 101 8.38 16.05 -4.24
N GLU A 102 8.14 16.69 -3.10
CA GLU A 102 9.14 16.87 -2.03
C GLU A 102 9.61 15.55 -1.39
N GLU A 103 8.90 14.43 -1.61
CA GLU A 103 9.32 13.14 -1.08
C GLU A 103 10.42 12.49 -1.93
N LEU A 104 10.87 13.11 -3.03
CA LEU A 104 11.87 12.55 -3.94
C LEU A 104 13.10 12.02 -3.22
N ASP A 105 13.80 12.87 -2.45
CA ASP A 105 15.11 12.49 -1.92
C ASP A 105 15.01 11.31 -0.95
N ARG A 106 14.06 11.38 -0.01
CA ARG A 106 13.82 10.31 0.97
C ARG A 106 13.20 9.08 0.32
N GLY A 107 12.22 9.27 -0.56
CA GLY A 107 11.49 8.20 -1.24
C GLY A 107 12.40 7.38 -2.15
N VAL A 108 13.27 8.02 -2.94
CA VAL A 108 14.24 7.34 -3.79
C VAL A 108 15.24 6.56 -2.94
N PHE A 109 15.82 7.19 -1.92
CA PHE A 109 16.80 6.56 -1.04
C PHE A 109 16.24 5.32 -0.34
N VAL A 110 15.07 5.44 0.32
CA VAL A 110 14.46 4.33 1.06
C VAL A 110 14.03 3.21 0.11
N THR A 111 13.45 3.54 -1.03
CA THR A 111 13.04 2.54 -2.04
C THR A 111 14.25 1.78 -2.55
N ALA A 112 15.33 2.47 -2.89
CA ALA A 112 16.57 1.87 -3.36
C ALA A 112 17.24 1.00 -2.30
N GLN A 113 17.34 1.46 -1.05
CA GLN A 113 17.92 0.68 0.04
C GLN A 113 17.18 -0.65 0.22
N LYS A 114 15.85 -0.64 0.23
CA LYS A 114 15.04 -1.86 0.32
C LYS A 114 15.28 -2.80 -0.87
N LEU A 115 15.34 -2.26 -2.09
CA LEU A 115 15.57 -3.04 -3.32
C LEU A 115 16.96 -3.69 -3.34
N LEU A 116 17.98 -2.97 -2.88
CA LEU A 116 19.37 -3.43 -2.93
C LEU A 116 19.70 -4.42 -1.81
N THR A 117 19.14 -4.22 -0.62
CA THR A 117 19.46 -5.04 0.57
C THR A 117 18.51 -6.21 0.77
N GLY A 118 17.25 -6.10 0.31
CA GLY A 118 16.19 -7.04 0.66
C GLY A 118 15.68 -6.89 2.10
N ASP A 119 16.26 -6.00 2.89
CA ASP A 119 15.72 -5.62 4.19
C ASP A 119 14.59 -4.60 3.98
N ILE A 120 13.36 -5.10 4.04
CA ILE A 120 12.16 -4.36 3.63
C ILE A 120 11.30 -3.92 4.80
N PHE A 121 11.58 -4.45 5.99
CA PHE A 121 10.72 -4.40 7.14
C PHE A 121 11.27 -3.43 8.19
N GLY A 122 10.40 -2.68 8.84
CA GLY A 122 10.76 -1.78 9.93
C GLY A 122 10.33 -0.36 9.62
N ILE A 123 9.60 0.22 10.58
CA ILE A 123 9.13 1.60 10.50
C ILE A 123 10.31 2.57 10.44
N GLU A 124 11.46 2.23 11.05
CA GLU A 124 12.68 3.04 11.20
C GLU A 124 13.31 3.49 9.87
N LYS A 125 13.01 2.80 8.76
CA LYS A 125 13.49 3.17 7.42
C LYS A 125 12.84 4.46 6.92
N TYR A 126 11.67 4.75 7.44
CA TYR A 126 10.97 6.01 7.41
C TYR A 126 11.25 6.61 8.80
N LEU A 127 11.32 7.89 9.11
CA LEU A 127 11.84 8.41 10.40
C LEU A 127 13.36 8.68 10.35
N PRO A 128 13.80 9.78 10.99
CA PRO A 128 15.20 10.03 11.27
C PRO A 128 15.82 8.94 12.15
N GLU A 129 17.14 8.76 11.99
CA GLU A 129 17.93 7.87 12.82
C GLU A 129 17.79 8.22 14.31
N GLY A 130 17.72 7.20 15.17
CA GLY A 130 17.57 7.36 16.61
C GLY A 130 16.16 7.74 17.09
N THR A 131 15.18 7.90 16.20
CA THR A 131 13.78 8.19 16.60
C THR A 131 13.24 7.06 17.49
N PRO A 132 12.76 7.35 18.71
CA PRO A 132 12.16 6.34 19.57
C PRO A 132 10.88 5.77 18.96
N VAL A 133 10.83 4.44 18.84
CA VAL A 133 9.68 3.71 18.30
C VAL A 133 8.98 2.95 19.41
N GLN A 134 7.69 3.24 19.58
CA GLN A 134 6.83 2.50 20.50
C GLN A 134 6.34 1.20 19.84
N TYR A 135 6.02 0.19 20.64
CA TYR A 135 5.64 -1.14 20.19
C TYR A 135 4.52 -1.73 21.05
N MET A 136 3.51 -2.29 20.40
CA MET A 136 2.48 -3.11 21.05
C MET A 136 2.20 -4.36 20.22
N ARG A 137 1.73 -5.42 20.90
CA ARG A 137 1.34 -6.69 20.28
C ARG A 137 -0.04 -7.10 20.77
N LEU A 138 -0.88 -7.58 19.86
CA LEU A 138 -2.26 -7.92 20.12
C LEU A 138 -2.72 -9.13 19.30
N ARG A 139 -3.82 -9.76 19.72
CA ARG A 139 -4.42 -10.93 19.07
C ARG A 139 -5.94 -10.85 18.92
N ASP A 140 -6.60 -9.88 19.54
CA ASP A 140 -8.05 -9.85 19.67
C ASP A 140 -8.63 -8.42 19.63
N PHE A 141 -9.95 -8.36 19.64
CA PHE A 141 -10.72 -7.13 19.50
C PHE A 141 -10.57 -6.17 20.69
N GLU A 142 -10.53 -6.69 21.91
CA GLU A 142 -10.30 -5.84 23.10
C GLU A 142 -8.90 -5.20 23.04
N GLY A 143 -7.89 -5.99 22.65
CA GLY A 143 -6.54 -5.47 22.40
C GLY A 143 -6.51 -4.42 21.28
N ARG A 144 -7.37 -4.55 20.26
CA ARG A 144 -7.49 -3.57 19.16
C ARG A 144 -7.92 -2.20 19.67
N GLY A 145 -9.01 -2.13 20.45
CA GLY A 145 -9.51 -0.86 21.00
C GLY A 145 -8.45 -0.16 21.84
N LYS A 146 -7.86 -0.89 22.80
CA LYS A 146 -6.78 -0.36 23.66
C LYS A 146 -5.56 0.10 22.87
N ALA A 147 -5.19 -0.61 21.81
CA ALA A 147 -4.07 -0.22 20.95
C ALA A 147 -4.35 1.09 20.22
N ILE A 148 -5.55 1.26 19.67
CA ILE A 148 -5.96 2.50 18.99
C ILE A 148 -5.95 3.66 19.98
N ASP A 149 -6.55 3.49 21.16
CA ASP A 149 -6.59 4.52 22.21
C ASP A 149 -5.17 4.94 22.64
N THR A 150 -4.27 3.96 22.82
CA THR A 150 -2.87 4.23 23.18
C THR A 150 -2.13 5.01 22.10
N VAL A 151 -2.33 4.67 20.82
CA VAL A 151 -1.73 5.40 19.69
C VAL A 151 -2.28 6.83 19.61
N LEU A 152 -3.59 7.01 19.81
CA LEU A 152 -4.24 8.32 19.77
C LEU A 152 -3.81 9.22 20.93
N GLN A 153 -3.65 8.64 22.12
CA GLN A 153 -3.09 9.34 23.27
C GLN A 153 -1.65 9.78 22.99
N PHE A 154 -0.80 8.89 22.47
CA PHE A 154 0.57 9.24 22.10
C PHE A 154 0.60 10.32 21.00
N ALA A 155 -0.32 10.28 20.03
CA ALA A 155 -0.45 11.32 19.02
C ALA A 155 -0.87 12.67 19.64
N GLU A 156 -1.73 12.67 20.64
CA GLU A 156 -2.13 13.87 21.40
C GLU A 156 -0.97 14.47 22.19
N GLU A 157 -0.27 13.65 22.96
CA GLU A 157 0.92 14.04 23.72
C GLU A 157 2.03 14.57 22.78
N SER A 158 2.13 13.97 21.60
CA SER A 158 2.99 14.41 20.51
C SER A 158 2.47 15.66 19.80
N LYS A 159 1.40 16.31 20.27
CA LYS A 159 0.79 17.55 19.72
C LYS A 159 0.31 17.44 18.27
N MET A 160 -0.20 16.28 17.86
CA MET A 160 -0.85 16.13 16.56
C MET A 160 -2.19 16.87 16.53
N ARG A 161 -2.47 17.56 15.42
CA ARG A 161 -3.75 18.26 15.21
C ARG A 161 -4.92 17.28 15.28
N ARG A 162 -6.06 17.72 15.83
CA ARG A 162 -7.27 16.89 16.01
C ARG A 162 -7.69 16.16 14.74
N GLN A 163 -7.75 16.86 13.59
CA GLN A 163 -8.13 16.24 12.32
C GLN A 163 -7.15 15.13 11.88
N VAL A 164 -5.85 15.33 12.12
CA VAL A 164 -4.83 14.33 11.81
C VAL A 164 -4.92 13.15 12.78
N ARG A 165 -5.21 13.39 14.06
CA ARG A 165 -5.49 12.30 15.03
C ARG A 165 -6.69 11.45 14.61
N SER A 166 -7.77 12.07 14.14
CA SER A 166 -8.92 11.33 13.59
C SER A 166 -8.52 10.45 12.41
N ALA A 167 -7.68 10.96 11.50
CA ALA A 167 -7.14 10.18 10.39
C ALA A 167 -6.24 9.02 10.87
N ILE A 168 -5.36 9.25 11.84
CA ILE A 168 -4.52 8.22 12.45
C ILE A 168 -5.39 7.10 13.04
N GLY A 169 -6.44 7.45 13.80
CA GLY A 169 -7.36 6.47 14.41
C GLY A 169 -8.06 5.61 13.36
N GLN A 170 -8.59 6.25 12.31
CA GLN A 170 -9.23 5.55 11.19
C GLN A 170 -8.26 4.61 10.48
N VAL A 171 -7.02 5.04 10.20
CA VAL A 171 -6.02 4.18 9.58
C VAL A 171 -5.64 3.02 10.50
N CYS A 172 -5.43 3.27 11.80
CA CYS A 172 -5.12 2.19 12.75
C CYS A 172 -6.21 1.13 12.77
N GLU A 173 -7.46 1.55 12.78
CA GLU A 173 -8.61 0.65 12.73
C GLU A 173 -8.59 -0.24 11.47
N GLU A 174 -8.48 0.35 10.28
CA GLU A 174 -8.47 -0.40 9.02
C GLU A 174 -7.28 -1.37 8.95
N LEU A 175 -6.08 -0.91 9.32
CA LEU A 175 -4.88 -1.75 9.28
C LEU A 175 -4.95 -2.92 10.28
N LEU A 176 -5.47 -2.67 11.49
CA LEU A 176 -5.63 -3.72 12.49
C LEU A 176 -6.75 -4.70 12.11
N MET A 177 -7.84 -4.23 11.50
CA MET A 177 -8.89 -5.11 10.99
C MET A 177 -8.36 -6.05 9.91
N ASN A 178 -7.64 -5.50 8.92
CA ASN A 178 -7.01 -6.29 7.87
C ASN A 178 -6.05 -7.34 8.45
N ALA A 179 -5.19 -6.93 9.38
CA ALA A 179 -4.17 -7.80 9.96
C ALA A 179 -4.73 -8.89 10.90
N LEU A 180 -5.75 -8.55 11.70
CA LEU A 180 -6.33 -9.47 12.69
C LEU A 180 -7.35 -10.44 12.09
N TYR A 181 -8.08 -10.04 11.05
CA TYR A 181 -9.26 -10.77 10.58
C TYR A 181 -9.27 -11.11 9.08
N ASP A 182 -8.68 -10.30 8.21
CA ASP A 182 -8.72 -10.60 6.77
C ASP A 182 -7.46 -11.35 6.27
N ALA A 183 -6.32 -11.11 6.93
CA ALA A 183 -5.06 -11.79 6.65
C ALA A 183 -5.00 -13.27 7.12
N PRO A 184 -5.60 -13.68 8.26
CA PRO A 184 -5.53 -15.05 8.74
C PRO A 184 -6.16 -16.07 7.81
N VAL A 185 -5.42 -17.13 7.54
CA VAL A 185 -5.85 -18.29 6.77
C VAL A 185 -5.55 -19.59 7.51
N ASP A 186 -6.31 -20.62 7.21
CA ASP A 186 -6.06 -21.98 7.67
C ASP A 186 -4.94 -22.66 6.85
N ASP A 187 -4.69 -23.94 7.15
CA ASP A 187 -3.64 -24.73 6.50
C ASP A 187 -3.92 -24.99 5.01
N ASP A 188 -5.19 -24.93 4.59
CA ASP A 188 -5.63 -25.02 3.19
C ASP A 188 -5.60 -23.66 2.47
N GLY A 189 -5.23 -22.59 3.17
CA GLY A 189 -5.15 -21.24 2.64
C GLY A 189 -6.50 -20.54 2.50
N LYS A 190 -7.60 -21.07 3.06
CA LYS A 190 -8.90 -20.43 3.14
C LYS A 190 -8.91 -19.41 4.29
N GLN A 191 -9.62 -18.30 4.11
CA GLN A 191 -9.73 -17.26 5.13
C GLN A 191 -10.50 -17.78 6.36
N VAL A 192 -9.88 -17.66 7.53
CA VAL A 192 -10.42 -18.18 8.81
C VAL A 192 -11.74 -17.50 9.17
N PHE A 193 -11.87 -16.21 8.85
CA PHE A 193 -13.00 -15.38 9.28
C PHE A 193 -13.95 -15.00 8.13
N ALA A 194 -13.87 -15.69 6.98
CA ALA A 194 -14.71 -15.39 5.82
C ALA A 194 -16.22 -15.54 6.12
N GLU A 195 -16.59 -16.54 6.94
CA GLU A 195 -17.98 -16.88 7.27
C GLU A 195 -18.42 -16.29 8.62
N VAL A 196 -17.55 -15.52 9.29
CA VAL A 196 -17.85 -14.93 10.60
C VAL A 196 -18.37 -13.51 10.40
N ASP A 197 -19.58 -13.25 10.90
CA ASP A 197 -20.20 -11.92 10.88
C ASP A 197 -19.24 -10.88 11.51
N PRO A 198 -19.07 -9.70 10.89
CA PRO A 198 -18.20 -8.64 11.43
C PRO A 198 -18.44 -8.30 12.91
N HIS A 199 -19.68 -8.38 13.40
CA HIS A 199 -20.02 -8.11 14.80
C HIS A 199 -19.56 -9.25 15.74
N ASP A 200 -19.58 -10.49 15.25
CA ASP A 200 -19.16 -11.68 16.01
C ASP A 200 -17.63 -11.87 16.02
N ARG A 201 -16.91 -11.21 15.11
CA ARG A 201 -15.43 -11.16 15.12
C ARG A 201 -14.87 -10.60 16.43
N THR A 202 -15.66 -9.83 17.18
CA THR A 202 -15.29 -9.30 18.51
C THR A 202 -14.89 -10.37 19.52
N ARG A 203 -15.42 -11.60 19.37
CA ARG A 203 -15.12 -12.75 20.25
C ARG A 203 -13.99 -13.63 19.72
N SER A 204 -13.49 -13.33 18.53
CA SER A 204 -12.50 -14.14 17.84
C SER A 204 -11.08 -13.70 18.17
N ARG A 205 -10.16 -14.67 18.16
CA ARG A 205 -8.72 -14.41 18.30
C ARG A 205 -8.01 -14.75 17.00
N SER A 206 -7.16 -13.85 16.56
CA SER A 206 -6.28 -14.11 15.42
C SER A 206 -5.31 -15.24 15.76
N PRO A 207 -5.12 -16.24 14.87
CA PRO A 207 -4.20 -17.36 15.10
C PRO A 207 -2.77 -16.92 15.37
N ARG A 208 -2.33 -15.84 14.73
CA ARG A 208 -1.00 -15.25 14.89
C ARG A 208 -1.14 -13.81 15.37
N PRO A 209 -0.28 -13.36 16.30
CA PRO A 209 -0.35 -12.00 16.80
C PRO A 209 0.10 -10.98 15.77
N VAL A 210 -0.57 -9.84 15.82
CA VAL A 210 -0.26 -8.62 15.08
C VAL A 210 0.56 -7.70 15.98
N SER A 211 1.46 -6.92 15.38
CA SER A 211 2.16 -5.84 16.07
C SER A 211 1.85 -4.49 15.45
N ILE A 212 1.71 -3.48 16.31
CA ILE A 212 1.67 -2.08 15.91
C ILE A 212 2.92 -1.38 16.44
N ARG A 213 3.54 -0.58 15.59
CA ARG A 213 4.68 0.28 15.91
C ARG A 213 4.32 1.70 15.54
N TYR A 214 4.74 2.67 16.34
CA TYR A 214 4.43 4.06 16.07
C TYR A 214 5.49 4.99 16.66
N ALA A 215 5.64 6.14 16.03
CA ALA A 215 6.60 7.15 16.42
C ALA A 215 6.14 8.54 15.96
N ALA A 216 6.63 9.56 16.65
CA ALA A 216 6.42 10.96 16.28
C ALA A 216 7.77 11.65 16.13
N THR A 217 7.86 12.55 15.16
CA THR A 217 8.99 13.48 14.99
C THR A 217 8.48 14.91 15.09
N GLU A 218 9.37 15.88 14.88
CA GLU A 218 9.01 17.30 14.76
C GLU A 218 8.17 17.64 13.52
N SER A 219 8.13 16.76 12.51
CA SER A 219 7.46 17.01 11.23
C SER A 219 6.32 16.03 10.90
N GLN A 220 6.39 14.79 11.39
CA GLN A 220 5.44 13.73 11.04
C GLN A 220 5.10 12.81 12.21
N PHE A 221 4.02 12.06 12.04
CA PHE A 221 3.67 10.87 12.81
C PHE A 221 3.75 9.66 11.89
N ALA A 222 4.27 8.54 12.38
CA ALA A 222 4.34 7.30 11.61
C ALA A 222 3.71 6.15 12.40
N ILE A 223 3.00 5.27 11.70
CA ILE A 223 2.49 4.00 12.21
C ILE A 223 2.90 2.88 11.27
N ALA A 224 3.13 1.70 11.83
CA ALA A 224 3.33 0.47 11.09
C ALA A 224 2.56 -0.66 11.75
N VAL A 225 1.69 -1.33 10.99
CA VAL A 225 1.00 -2.55 11.44
C VAL A 225 1.60 -3.72 10.69
N ARG A 226 2.00 -4.75 11.43
CA ARG A 226 2.61 -5.97 10.87
C ARG A 226 1.87 -7.22 11.32
N ASP A 227 1.42 -8.00 10.35
CA ASP A 227 0.87 -9.34 10.53
C ASP A 227 1.94 -10.43 10.39
N ARG A 228 1.53 -11.70 10.49
CA ARG A 228 2.41 -12.86 10.29
C ARG A 228 1.90 -13.83 9.23
N PHE A 229 1.26 -13.30 8.19
CA PHE A 229 0.64 -14.08 7.12
C PHE A 229 1.24 -13.76 5.76
N GLY A 230 1.54 -12.48 5.48
CA GLY A 230 2.25 -12.09 4.26
C GLY A 230 1.50 -12.41 2.97
N ARG A 231 0.21 -12.09 2.92
CA ARG A 231 -0.68 -12.48 1.81
C ARG A 231 -1.24 -11.33 0.98
N LEU A 232 -1.04 -10.08 1.41
CA LEU A 232 -1.61 -8.94 0.71
C LEU A 232 -0.94 -8.79 -0.67
N ALA A 233 -1.74 -8.81 -1.73
CA ALA A 233 -1.28 -8.68 -3.11
C ALA A 233 -1.47 -7.25 -3.64
N LYS A 234 -0.67 -6.86 -4.63
CA LYS A 234 -0.71 -5.51 -5.21
C LYS A 234 -2.02 -5.25 -5.96
N ASN A 235 -2.43 -6.21 -6.77
CA ASN A 235 -3.66 -6.13 -7.56
C ASN A 235 -4.89 -5.96 -6.65
N THR A 236 -4.92 -6.65 -5.49
CA THR A 236 -5.94 -6.46 -4.45
C THR A 236 -6.01 -5.00 -4.02
N ILE A 237 -4.87 -4.41 -3.64
CA ILE A 237 -4.83 -3.01 -3.18
C ILE A 237 -5.37 -2.07 -4.25
N LEU A 238 -4.89 -2.21 -5.49
CA LEU A 238 -5.30 -1.35 -6.59
C LEU A 238 -6.78 -1.50 -6.92
N ALA A 239 -7.29 -2.73 -7.01
CA ALA A 239 -8.69 -3.00 -7.34
C ALA A 239 -9.65 -2.39 -6.30
N TYR A 240 -9.32 -2.46 -5.01
CA TYR A 240 -10.13 -1.83 -3.97
C TYR A 240 -10.06 -0.29 -4.03
N ILE A 241 -8.89 0.31 -4.29
CA ILE A 241 -8.77 1.77 -4.46
C ILE A 241 -9.55 2.24 -5.70
N GLU A 242 -9.41 1.54 -6.84
CA GLU A 242 -10.10 1.86 -8.09
C GLU A 242 -11.63 1.73 -7.96
N LYS A 243 -12.12 0.67 -7.30
CA LYS A 243 -13.56 0.52 -7.01
C LYS A 243 -14.10 1.74 -6.25
N CYS A 244 -13.38 2.23 -5.24
CA CYS A 244 -13.81 3.38 -4.46
C CYS A 244 -13.76 4.69 -5.25
N LEU A 245 -12.78 4.86 -6.14
CA LEU A 245 -12.65 6.05 -6.98
C LEU A 245 -13.78 6.18 -8.01
N HIS A 246 -14.27 5.05 -8.53
CA HIS A 246 -15.27 5.02 -9.61
C HIS A 246 -16.69 4.68 -9.14
N SER A 247 -16.90 4.43 -7.84
CA SER A 247 -18.23 4.10 -7.30
C SER A 247 -19.17 5.30 -7.41
N PRO A 248 -20.31 5.18 -8.13
CA PRO A 248 -21.30 6.25 -8.24
C PRO A 248 -22.10 6.46 -6.95
N VAL A 249 -22.13 5.46 -6.07
CA VAL A 249 -22.74 5.54 -4.74
C VAL A 249 -21.71 6.16 -3.79
N GLN A 250 -22.10 7.19 -3.04
CA GLN A 250 -21.33 7.64 -1.88
C GLN A 250 -21.23 6.45 -0.91
N ILE A 251 -20.10 5.76 -0.94
CA ILE A 251 -19.92 4.60 -0.09
C ILE A 251 -19.86 5.11 1.34
N ASP A 252 -20.85 4.70 2.15
CA ASP A 252 -20.90 5.11 3.55
C ASP A 252 -19.65 4.57 4.26
N ARG A 253 -18.89 5.49 4.85
CA ARG A 253 -17.64 5.19 5.57
C ARG A 253 -17.86 4.29 6.79
N LYS A 254 -19.12 4.06 7.18
CA LYS A 254 -19.52 3.26 8.33
C LYS A 254 -19.73 1.78 8.04
N THR A 255 -19.76 1.38 6.76
CA THR A 255 -19.98 -0.03 6.41
C THR A 255 -18.64 -0.79 6.42
N TYR A 256 -18.27 -1.31 7.60
CA TYR A 256 -17.17 -2.27 7.74
C TYR A 256 -17.36 -3.44 6.77
N GLY A 257 -16.29 -3.86 6.10
CA GLY A 257 -16.32 -4.97 5.14
C GLY A 257 -16.67 -4.59 3.68
N ALA A 258 -16.97 -3.33 3.38
CA ALA A 258 -17.24 -2.89 2.00
C ALA A 258 -16.00 -2.83 1.08
N GLY A 259 -14.79 -3.13 1.62
CA GLY A 259 -13.52 -3.03 0.90
C GLY A 259 -12.93 -1.63 0.84
N LEU A 260 -13.43 -0.71 1.69
CA LEU A 260 -13.04 0.71 1.67
C LEU A 260 -11.71 1.00 2.36
N GLY A 261 -11.25 0.13 3.25
CA GLY A 261 -10.14 0.42 4.14
C GLY A 261 -8.88 0.87 3.41
N LEU A 262 -8.54 0.19 2.32
CA LEU A 262 -7.33 0.53 1.54
C LEU A 262 -7.44 1.90 0.87
N TYR A 263 -8.62 2.29 0.38
CA TYR A 263 -8.87 3.63 -0.14
C TYR A 263 -8.80 4.69 0.95
N LEU A 264 -9.44 4.43 2.10
CA LEU A 264 -9.46 5.37 3.24
C LEU A 264 -8.05 5.64 3.76
N VAL A 265 -7.23 4.59 3.86
CA VAL A 265 -5.81 4.71 4.23
C VAL A 265 -5.03 5.54 3.21
N ALA A 266 -5.15 5.22 1.92
CA ALA A 266 -4.46 5.94 0.86
C ALA A 266 -4.86 7.42 0.78
N ASN A 267 -6.14 7.74 1.04
CA ASN A 267 -6.63 9.10 1.05
C ASN A 267 -6.25 9.86 2.34
N ALA A 268 -5.98 9.17 3.45
CA ALA A 268 -5.69 9.79 4.74
C ALA A 268 -4.20 10.09 4.97
N ALA A 269 -3.32 9.23 4.47
CA ALA A 269 -1.90 9.26 4.76
C ALA A 269 -1.07 10.11 3.78
N ALA A 270 0.03 10.69 4.26
CA ALA A 270 1.04 11.32 3.43
C ALA A 270 1.96 10.29 2.76
N SER A 271 2.11 9.11 3.35
CA SER A 271 2.76 7.95 2.72
C SER A 271 2.01 6.67 3.05
N TYR A 272 1.92 5.75 2.08
CA TYR A 272 1.27 4.44 2.20
C TYR A 272 2.15 3.36 1.58
N LEU A 273 2.87 2.62 2.41
CA LEU A 273 3.85 1.63 1.98
C LEU A 273 3.44 0.25 2.48
N VAL A 274 3.48 -0.73 1.58
CA VAL A 274 3.19 -2.13 1.90
C VAL A 274 4.44 -2.95 1.64
N ASN A 275 4.96 -3.62 2.66
CA ASN A 275 6.11 -4.52 2.55
C ASN A 275 5.63 -5.94 2.85
N VAL A 276 5.87 -6.88 1.93
CA VAL A 276 5.34 -8.26 2.05
C VAL A 276 6.45 -9.27 1.83
N ALA A 277 6.54 -10.24 2.73
CA ALA A 277 7.26 -11.48 2.50
C ALA A 277 6.24 -12.63 2.55
N TYR A 278 6.08 -13.32 1.42
CA TYR A 278 5.02 -14.32 1.25
C TYR A 278 5.05 -15.38 2.35
N GLY A 279 3.90 -15.66 2.96
CA GLY A 279 3.75 -16.65 4.03
C GLY A 279 4.39 -16.25 5.37
N ILE A 280 5.09 -15.12 5.42
CA ILE A 280 5.88 -14.68 6.58
C ILE A 280 5.23 -13.47 7.24
N ALA A 281 5.06 -12.36 6.53
CA ALA A 281 4.53 -11.12 7.09
C ALA A 281 4.10 -10.10 6.03
N THR A 282 3.03 -9.36 6.31
CA THR A 282 2.68 -8.08 5.68
C THR A 282 2.97 -6.99 6.70
N GLU A 283 3.69 -5.94 6.31
CA GLU A 283 3.81 -4.69 7.06
C GLU A 283 3.25 -3.54 6.23
N VAL A 284 2.33 -2.79 6.83
CA VAL A 284 1.82 -1.56 6.23
C VAL A 284 2.30 -0.38 7.06
N VAL A 285 3.00 0.55 6.42
CA VAL A 285 3.54 1.78 7.02
C VAL A 285 2.79 2.98 6.48
N CYS A 286 2.26 3.80 7.38
CA CYS A 286 1.62 5.07 7.06
C CYS A 286 2.30 6.23 7.79
N THR A 287 2.44 7.36 7.11
CA THR A 287 2.91 8.61 7.72
C THR A 287 1.87 9.71 7.59
N PHE A 288 1.93 10.68 8.50
CA PHE A 288 1.03 11.82 8.55
C PHE A 288 1.82 13.08 8.89
N ASP A 289 1.61 14.15 8.14
CA ASP A 289 2.21 15.44 8.47
C ASP A 289 1.56 15.99 9.74
N ARG A 290 2.35 16.66 10.59
CA ARG A 290 1.82 17.34 11.80
C ARG A 290 0.90 18.51 11.47
N GLY A 291 1.09 19.09 10.29
CA GLY A 291 0.35 20.24 9.78
C GLY A 291 -1.06 19.89 9.29
N ALA A 292 -1.49 20.59 8.24
CA ALA A 292 -2.72 20.21 7.56
C ALA A 292 -2.57 18.82 6.92
N LYS A 293 -3.71 18.17 6.67
CA LYS A 293 -3.74 16.95 5.87
C LYS A 293 -3.05 17.23 4.53
N ALA A 294 -2.09 16.40 4.17
CA ALA A 294 -1.39 16.48 2.91
C ALA A 294 -1.87 15.40 1.94
N PRO A 295 -1.73 15.61 0.62
CA PRO A 295 -1.93 14.55 -0.35
C PRO A 295 -0.91 13.41 -0.16
N LEU A 296 -1.24 12.24 -0.68
CA LEU A 296 -0.35 11.08 -0.68
C LEU A 296 0.89 11.38 -1.55
N ARG A 297 2.09 11.37 -0.95
CA ARG A 297 3.35 11.68 -1.64
C ARG A 297 4.27 10.49 -1.86
N LEU A 298 3.98 9.37 -1.22
CA LEU A 298 4.73 8.14 -1.41
C LEU A 298 3.78 6.96 -1.27
N VAL A 299 3.64 6.20 -2.35
CA VAL A 299 2.86 4.99 -2.37
C VAL A 299 3.67 3.87 -2.99
N GLY A 300 3.60 2.68 -2.43
CA GLY A 300 4.27 1.57 -3.06
C GLY A 300 4.14 0.26 -2.31
N MET A 301 4.41 -0.80 -3.04
CA MET A 301 4.45 -2.15 -2.52
C MET A 301 5.79 -2.80 -2.82
N PHE A 302 6.48 -3.23 -1.77
CA PHE A 302 7.64 -4.08 -1.87
C PHE A 302 7.26 -5.52 -1.58
N VAL A 303 7.63 -6.43 -2.48
CA VAL A 303 7.51 -7.87 -2.26
C VAL A 303 8.91 -8.47 -2.17
N HIS A 304 9.20 -9.10 -1.04
CA HIS A 304 10.44 -9.86 -0.87
C HIS A 304 10.52 -10.96 -1.96
N PRO A 305 11.66 -11.14 -2.64
CA PRO A 305 11.74 -12.05 -3.79
C PRO A 305 11.40 -13.52 -3.51
N GLY A 306 11.41 -13.96 -2.25
CA GLY A 306 11.03 -15.31 -1.87
C GLY A 306 9.55 -15.56 -2.13
N GLN A 307 9.24 -16.28 -3.21
CA GLN A 307 7.90 -16.63 -3.65
C GLN A 307 6.99 -15.43 -4.01
N ALA A 308 7.59 -14.35 -4.52
CA ALA A 308 6.86 -13.15 -4.92
C ALA A 308 5.79 -13.42 -6.00
N GLU A 309 5.98 -14.46 -6.82
CA GLU A 309 5.03 -14.90 -7.83
C GLU A 309 3.67 -15.31 -7.25
N LEU A 310 3.62 -15.81 -6.00
CA LEU A 310 2.38 -16.18 -5.31
C LEU A 310 1.55 -14.96 -4.85
N LEU A 311 2.10 -13.75 -5.02
CA LEU A 311 1.43 -12.47 -4.73
C LEU A 311 1.13 -11.67 -6.00
N ARG A 312 1.25 -12.28 -7.18
CA ARG A 312 0.85 -11.64 -8.45
C ARG A 312 -0.64 -11.37 -8.51
N GLU A 313 -1.42 -12.32 -7.99
CA GLU A 313 -2.88 -12.26 -7.98
C GLU A 313 -3.38 -12.57 -6.57
N GLY A 314 -4.06 -11.61 -5.96
CA GLY A 314 -4.87 -11.78 -4.77
C GLY A 314 -6.34 -11.49 -5.03
N PRO A 315 -7.20 -11.63 -3.99
CA PRO A 315 -8.63 -11.38 -4.10
C PRO A 315 -8.91 -9.92 -4.47
N THR A 316 -9.82 -9.72 -5.41
CA THR A 316 -10.36 -8.40 -5.82
C THR A 316 -11.84 -8.32 -5.47
N PRO A 317 -12.46 -7.11 -5.47
CA PRO A 317 -13.89 -6.96 -5.23
C PRO A 317 -14.76 -7.86 -6.12
N GLU A 318 -14.40 -8.05 -7.38
CA GLU A 318 -15.13 -8.87 -8.36
C GLU A 318 -15.06 -10.35 -7.98
N THR A 319 -13.86 -10.84 -7.65
CA THR A 319 -13.67 -12.25 -7.22
C THR A 319 -14.30 -12.56 -5.87
N ALA A 320 -14.46 -11.54 -5.02
CA ALA A 320 -15.16 -11.67 -3.75
C ALA A 320 -16.68 -11.64 -3.92
N ALA A 321 -17.21 -10.84 -4.86
CA ALA A 321 -18.64 -10.76 -5.17
C ALA A 321 -19.18 -12.06 -5.80
N GLY A 322 -18.38 -12.77 -6.59
CA GLY A 322 -18.73 -14.08 -7.17
C GLY A 322 -18.76 -15.26 -6.18
N ARG A 323 -18.61 -15.00 -4.87
CA ARG A 323 -18.74 -16.00 -3.79
C ARG A 323 -20.01 -15.80 -2.93
N GLY A 324 -20.87 -14.84 -3.28
CA GLY A 324 -22.22 -14.73 -2.70
C GLY A 324 -23.22 -15.61 -3.48
N PRO A 325 -24.32 -16.06 -2.85
CA PRO A 325 -25.40 -16.67 -3.61
C PRO A 325 -25.87 -15.67 -4.68
N GLU A 326 -26.07 -16.16 -5.91
CA GLU A 326 -26.74 -15.35 -6.93
C GLU A 326 -28.06 -14.83 -6.33
N PRO A 327 -28.41 -13.54 -6.51
CA PRO A 327 -29.73 -13.09 -6.13
C PRO A 327 -30.72 -13.89 -6.97
N GLU A 328 -31.48 -14.79 -6.32
CA GLU A 328 -32.64 -15.41 -6.94
C GLU A 328 -33.49 -14.29 -7.52
N ALA A 329 -33.73 -14.36 -8.83
CA ALA A 329 -34.69 -13.49 -9.47
C ALA A 329 -36.00 -13.59 -8.68
N PRO A 330 -36.67 -12.47 -8.36
CA PRO A 330 -37.92 -12.52 -7.65
C PRO A 330 -38.87 -13.44 -8.42
N GLU A 331 -39.31 -14.53 -7.77
CA GLU A 331 -40.39 -15.36 -8.28
C GLU A 331 -41.52 -14.40 -8.66
N ALA A 332 -41.90 -14.43 -9.95
CA ALA A 332 -43.08 -13.74 -10.39
C ALA A 332 -44.23 -14.30 -9.57
N LEU A 333 -44.77 -13.46 -8.67
CA LEU A 333 -46.08 -13.68 -8.06
C LEU A 333 -47.07 -13.85 -9.21
N GLU A 334 -47.36 -15.10 -9.56
CA GLU A 334 -48.55 -15.44 -10.31
C GLU A 334 -49.73 -14.99 -9.44
N LEU A 335 -50.30 -13.85 -9.83
CA LEU A 335 -51.61 -13.42 -9.37
C LEU A 335 -52.61 -14.48 -9.84
N GLU A 336 -52.89 -15.46 -8.97
CA GLU A 336 -54.12 -16.23 -9.06
C GLU A 336 -55.29 -15.24 -8.97
N ALA A 337 -55.91 -14.98 -10.11
CA ALA A 337 -57.20 -14.33 -10.16
C ALA A 337 -58.23 -15.29 -9.55
N ASP A 338 -58.61 -15.05 -8.29
CA ASP A 338 -59.80 -15.66 -7.70
C ASP A 338 -61.05 -15.15 -8.44
N PRO A 339 -61.82 -16.02 -9.12
CA PRO A 339 -63.01 -15.61 -9.83
C PRO A 339 -64.25 -15.93 -9.00
N SER A 340 -64.38 -15.46 -7.74
CA SER A 340 -65.69 -15.52 -7.06
C SER A 340 -65.77 -14.80 -5.69
N VAL A 341 -66.74 -13.88 -5.63
CA VAL A 341 -67.43 -13.26 -4.46
C VAL A 341 -66.84 -11.96 -3.90
#